data_AF-A0A3G4W0D1-F1
#
_entry.id   AF-A0A3G4W0D1-F1
#
_cell.length_a   1.000
_cell.length_b   1.000
_cell.length_c   1.000
_cell.angle_alpha   90.00
_cell.angle_beta   90.00
_cell.angle_gamma   90.00
#
_symmetry.space_group_name_H-M   'P 1'
#
loop_
_entity.id
_entity.type
_entity.pdbx_description
1 polymer ?
#
loop_
_entity_poly.entity_id
_entity_poly.type
_entity_poly.pdbx_seq_one_letter_code
_entity_poly.pdbx_strand_id
1 'polypeptide(L)' 'MALARETGLRLAVRSGGHSPAGHGVCEGGIVLDLAGMKALEIDVEARTAWAETGITAGEYTGAAARHGARVRT' A
#
# COMPACT_ATOMS: atom_id res chain seq x y z
N MET A 1 3.47 -2.87 -15.59
CA MET A 1 4.80 -2.29 -15.86
C MET A 1 5.16 -2.28 -17.35
N ALA A 2 5.01 -3.40 -18.09
CA ALA A 2 5.31 -3.46 -19.53
C ALA A 2 4.59 -2.37 -20.36
N LEU A 3 3.28 -2.18 -20.15
CA LEU A 3 2.49 -1.17 -20.86
C LEU A 3 3.05 0.26 -20.73
N ALA A 4 3.43 0.70 -19.52
CA ALA A 4 4.01 2.03 -19.33
C ALA A 4 5.35 2.18 -20.06
N ARG A 5 6.17 1.13 -20.07
CA ARG A 5 7.45 1.10 -20.78
C ARG A 5 7.26 1.13 -22.30
N GLU A 6 6.31 0.37 -22.81
CA GLU A 6 6.01 0.28 -24.25
C GLU A 6 5.40 1.58 -24.79
N THR A 7 4.57 2.25 -24.00
CA THR A 7 3.87 3.47 -24.40
C THR A 7 4.65 4.75 -24.07
N GLY A 8 5.69 4.67 -23.25
CA GLY A 8 6.43 5.84 -22.76
C GLY A 8 5.63 6.74 -21.83
N LEU A 9 4.43 6.32 -21.40
CA LEU A 9 3.58 7.09 -20.50
C LEU A 9 4.19 7.15 -19.10
N ARG A 10 4.03 8.30 -18.42
CA ARG A 10 4.37 8.39 -17.01
C ARG A 10 3.57 7.36 -16.22
N LEU A 11 4.23 6.74 -15.26
CA LEU A 11 3.63 5.80 -14.34
C LEU A 11 3.69 6.37 -12.92
N ALA A 12 2.54 6.49 -12.28
CA ALA A 12 2.44 6.73 -10.84
C ALA A 12 1.99 5.46 -10.13
N VAL A 13 2.45 5.26 -8.89
CA VAL A 13 2.06 4.11 -8.06
C VAL A 13 1.30 4.64 -6.84
N ARG A 14 0.06 4.17 -6.67
CA ARG A 14 -0.81 4.58 -5.57
C ARG A 14 -1.04 3.40 -4.62
N SER A 15 -0.78 3.64 -3.34
CA SER A 15 -1.20 2.81 -2.21
C SER A 15 -2.23 3.60 -1.38
N GLY A 16 -1.95 3.95 -0.12
CA GLY A 16 -2.87 4.65 0.78
C GLY A 16 -3.12 6.13 0.47
N GLY A 17 -2.45 6.71 -0.54
CA GLY A 17 -2.73 8.08 -0.98
C GLY A 17 -2.22 9.21 -0.06
N HIS A 18 -1.28 8.92 0.84
CA HIS A 18 -0.77 9.88 1.82
C HIS A 18 0.38 10.79 1.34
N SER A 19 0.55 10.99 0.03
CA SER A 19 1.59 11.90 -0.48
C SER A 19 1.00 13.27 -0.81
N PRO A 20 1.24 14.32 0.01
CA PRO A 20 0.71 15.66 -0.25
C PRO A 20 1.29 16.27 -1.54
N ALA A 21 2.50 15.84 -1.91
CA ALA A 21 3.17 16.23 -3.15
C ALA A 21 2.61 15.50 -4.40
N GLY A 22 1.65 14.59 -4.25
CA GLY A 22 0.96 13.96 -5.37
C GLY A 22 1.72 12.86 -6.10
N HIS A 23 2.77 12.26 -5.51
CA HIS A 23 3.55 11.20 -6.18
C HIS A 23 2.74 9.96 -6.60
N GLY A 24 1.59 9.73 -5.97
CA GLY A 24 0.70 8.61 -6.30
C GLY A 24 -0.22 8.86 -7.50
N VAL A 25 -0.15 10.05 -8.12
CA VAL A 25 -0.97 10.40 -9.28
C VAL A 25 -0.10 11.03 -10.38
N CYS A 26 -0.60 10.98 -11.60
CA CYS A 26 0.02 11.65 -12.73
C CYS A 26 -1.05 12.08 -13.74
N GLU A 27 -0.81 13.18 -14.42
CA GLU A 27 -1.68 13.65 -15.50
C GLU A 27 -1.29 13.01 -16.84
N GLY A 28 -2.29 12.56 -17.60
CA GLY A 28 -2.08 11.95 -18.93
C GLY A 28 -1.27 10.64 -18.92
N GLY A 29 -1.08 10.02 -17.76
CA GLY A 29 -0.30 8.80 -17.58
C GLY A 29 -1.12 7.63 -17.05
N ILE A 30 -0.41 6.62 -16.55
CA ILE A 30 -1.00 5.42 -15.95
C ILE A 30 -0.84 5.51 -14.44
N VAL A 31 -1.93 5.29 -13.70
CA VAL A 31 -1.87 5.09 -12.25
C VAL A 31 -2.02 3.60 -11.96
N LEU A 32 -0.99 3.00 -11.38
CA LEU A 32 -1.10 1.67 -10.78
C LEU A 32 -1.71 1.83 -9.39
N ASP A 33 -3.03 1.65 -9.32
CA ASP A 33 -3.77 1.73 -8.06
C ASP A 33 -3.79 0.38 -7.36
N LEU A 34 -3.11 0.33 -6.20
CA LEU A 34 -2.99 -0.84 -5.36
C LEU A 34 -3.86 -0.73 -4.11
N ALA A 35 -4.70 0.31 -3.99
CA ALA A 35 -5.51 0.55 -2.80
C ALA A 35 -6.45 -0.62 -2.47
N GLY A 36 -6.84 -1.43 -3.46
CA GLY A 36 -7.67 -2.63 -3.26
C GLY A 36 -6.93 -3.85 -2.70
N MET A 37 -5.59 -3.86 -2.69
CA MET A 37 -4.79 -4.96 -2.16
C MET A 37 -4.66 -4.82 -0.63
N LYS A 38 -5.56 -5.49 0.11
CA LYS A 38 -5.78 -5.31 1.55
C LYS A 38 -5.47 -6.55 2.40
N ALA A 39 -4.99 -7.64 1.82
CA ALA A 39 -4.71 -8.85 2.59
C ALA A 39 -3.63 -8.62 3.66
N LEU A 40 -3.81 -9.27 4.81
CA LEU A 40 -2.95 -9.14 5.98
C LEU A 40 -2.92 -10.48 6.71
N GLU A 41 -1.71 -10.99 6.93
CA GLU A 41 -1.43 -12.17 7.73
C GLU A 41 -0.52 -11.76 8.88
N ILE A 42 -0.92 -12.06 10.12
CA ILE A 42 -0.16 -11.76 11.32
C ILE A 42 0.23 -13.07 12.00
N ASP A 43 1.54 -13.29 12.14
CA ASP A 43 2.09 -14.34 12.99
C ASP A 43 2.43 -13.74 14.35
N VAL A 44 1.61 -14.06 15.34
CA VAL A 44 1.74 -13.55 16.72
C VAL A 44 2.93 -14.20 17.43
N GLU A 45 3.24 -15.46 17.14
CA GLU A 45 4.32 -16.21 17.78
C GLU A 45 5.67 -15.70 17.28
N ALA A 46 5.83 -15.59 15.95
CA ALA A 46 7.04 -15.05 15.32
C ALA A 46 7.12 -13.52 15.40
N ARG A 47 6.03 -12.83 15.80
CA ARG A 47 5.90 -11.36 15.85
C ARG A 47 6.19 -10.70 14.50
N THR A 48 5.69 -11.30 13.43
CA THR A 48 5.82 -10.78 12.06
C THR A 48 4.45 -10.63 11.42
N ALA A 49 4.39 -9.85 10.34
CA ALA A 49 3.20 -9.78 9.51
C ALA A 49 3.60 -9.68 8.04
N TRP A 50 2.82 -10.33 7.19
CA TRP A 50 2.82 -10.10 5.76
C TRP A 50 1.60 -9.25 5.41
N ALA A 51 1.81 -8.17 4.66
CA ALA A 51 0.75 -7.23 4.36
C ALA A 51 0.81 -6.82 2.90
N GLU A 52 -0.33 -6.82 2.24
CA GLU A 52 -0.45 -6.25 0.91
C GLU A 52 -0.26 -4.74 0.93
N THR A 53 0.34 -4.24 -0.14
CA THR A 53 0.79 -2.85 -0.23
C THR A 53 -0.32 -1.82 -0.14
N GLY A 54 -1.59 -2.16 -0.34
CA GLY A 54 -2.71 -1.23 -0.26
C GLY A 54 -3.20 -0.97 1.16
N ILE A 55 -2.78 -1.76 2.16
CA ILE A 55 -3.19 -1.55 3.54
C ILE A 55 -2.65 -0.21 4.06
N THR A 56 -3.50 0.56 4.72
CA THR A 56 -3.09 1.79 5.39
C THR A 56 -2.49 1.49 6.76
N ALA A 57 -1.66 2.40 7.26
CA ALA A 57 -1.12 2.31 8.61
C ALA A 57 -2.23 2.21 9.68
N GLY A 58 -3.37 2.88 9.48
CA GLY A 58 -4.53 2.81 10.37
C GLY A 58 -5.19 1.44 10.37
N GLU A 59 -5.47 0.87 9.19
CA GLU A 59 -6.05 -0.49 9.06
C GLU A 59 -5.12 -1.54 9.68
N TYR A 60 -3.82 -1.49 9.35
CA TYR A 60 -2.82 -2.41 9.90
C TYR A 60 -2.73 -2.31 11.42
N THR A 61 -2.66 -1.08 11.97
CA THR A 61 -2.60 -0.86 13.42
C THR A 61 -3.85 -1.38 14.12
N GLY A 62 -5.03 -1.16 13.53
CA GLY A 62 -6.30 -1.68 14.05
C GLY A 62 -6.35 -3.20 14.08
N ALA A 63 -5.86 -3.86 13.03
CA ALA A 63 -5.77 -5.31 12.97
C ALA A 63 -4.77 -5.87 13.98
N ALA A 64 -3.55 -5.31 14.04
CA ALA A 64 -2.51 -5.73 14.98
C ALA A 64 -2.94 -5.56 16.45
N ALA A 65 -3.68 -4.48 16.76
CA ALA A 65 -4.20 -4.24 18.10
C ALA A 65 -5.15 -5.34 18.60
N ARG A 66 -5.88 -6.03 17.71
CA ARG A 66 -6.74 -7.18 18.07
C ARG A 66 -5.93 -8.37 18.60
N HIS A 67 -4.65 -8.47 18.21
CA HIS A 67 -3.71 -9.47 18.70
C HIS A 67 -2.88 -8.97 19.90
N GLY A 68 -3.24 -7.83 20.49
CA GLY A 68 -2.50 -7.22 21.60
C GLY A 68 -1.19 -6.54 21.18
N ALA A 69 -0.88 -6.50 19.89
CA ALA A 69 0.33 -5.86 19.38
C ALA A 69 0.19 -4.34 19.30
N ARG A 70 1.34 -3.65 19.31
CA ARG A 70 1.45 -2.21 19.05
C ARG A 70 2.36 -2.02 17.85
N VAL A 71 1.88 -1.25 16.88
CA VAL A 71 2.63 -0.92 15.67
C VAL A 71 3.21 0.48 15.86
N ARG A 72 4.51 0.64 15.60
CA ARG A 72 5.16 1.95 15.59
C ARG A 72 5.13 2.49 14.17
N THR A 73 4.36 3.54 13.94
CA THR A 73 4.23 4.25 12.66
C THR A 73 5.04 5.53 12.66
#